data_AF-A0A0F9UIJ6-F1
#
_entry.id   AF-A0A0F9UIJ6-F1
#
_cell.length_a   1.000
_cell.length_b   1.000
_cell.length_c   1.000
_cell.angle_alpha   90.00
_cell.angle_beta   90.00
_cell.angle_gamma   90.00
#
_symmetry.space_group_name_H-M   'P 1'
#
loop_
_entity.id
_entity.type
_entity.pdbx_description
1 polymer ?
#
loop_
_entity_poly.entity_id
_entity_poly.type
_entity_poly.pdbx_seq_one_letter_code
_entity_poly.pdbx_strand_id
1 'polypeptide(L)'
;MESQEELSEAERGKLLALGYLPKEIWVPESDYVEAKNKAIVLARQIIEHGHGKRDLAITGINVEQHKLSNALQSDQLLAGAANAKRRPAVSVVRAIIGAVFSIQANNTAWINVTDRFEAYAKAKKGSVADFTLNDFARFFGEMKNEMVFNKQQIGGRLKSDICLDISQALGNADLAVIGRMSLSEIEKMACKLEKIHGVGPALIQFFLLLCGRDDFIKGDTMLISYVSRALGRQVKAADTVRLLTKVAEDHSVSPGNLDLVVWRYEREHRKQSRKNKK
;
A
#
# COMPACT_ATOMS: atom_id res chain seq x y z
N MET A 1 21.11 5.04 -40.54
CA MET A 1 19.75 5.57 -40.53
C MET A 1 18.82 4.43 -40.89
N GLU A 2 18.35 3.68 -39.90
CA GLU A 2 17.27 2.72 -40.12
C GLU A 2 16.00 3.52 -40.43
N SER A 3 15.38 3.25 -41.58
CA SER A 3 14.12 3.85 -41.97
C SER A 3 13.05 3.45 -40.94
N GLN A 4 12.40 4.43 -40.32
CA GLN A 4 11.26 4.17 -39.44
C GLN A 4 10.10 3.65 -40.29
N GLU A 5 9.84 2.34 -40.22
CA GLU A 5 8.64 1.74 -40.81
C GLU A 5 7.42 2.18 -40.00
N GLU A 6 6.58 3.02 -40.59
CA GLU A 6 5.28 3.36 -40.01
C GLU A 6 4.31 2.20 -40.17
N LEU A 7 3.52 1.93 -39.12
CA LEU A 7 2.45 0.94 -39.17
C LEU A 7 1.39 1.37 -40.18
N SER A 8 0.88 0.40 -40.95
CA SER A 8 -0.32 0.63 -41.73
C SER A 8 -1.53 0.92 -40.84
N GLU A 9 -2.49 1.68 -41.35
CA GLU A 9 -3.70 2.06 -40.61
C GLU A 9 -4.54 0.84 -40.17
N ALA A 10 -4.51 -0.24 -40.97
CA ALA A 10 -5.13 -1.52 -40.64
C ALA A 10 -4.47 -2.23 -39.44
N GLU A 11 -3.13 -2.25 -39.38
CA GLU A 11 -2.40 -2.80 -38.23
C GLU A 11 -2.66 -1.98 -36.97
N ARG A 12 -2.67 -0.65 -37.09
CA ARG A 12 -2.97 0.27 -35.98
C ARG A 12 -4.38 0.02 -35.42
N GLY A 13 -5.38 -0.14 -36.28
CA GLY A 13 -6.75 -0.47 -35.87
C GLY A 13 -6.85 -1.79 -35.11
N LYS A 14 -6.13 -2.83 -35.56
CA LYS A 14 -6.10 -4.15 -34.90
C LYS A 14 -5.46 -4.08 -33.50
N LEU A 15 -4.37 -3.32 -33.35
CA LEU A 15 -3.69 -3.16 -32.07
C LEU A 15 -4.47 -2.32 -31.05
N LEU A 16 -5.18 -1.28 -31.52
CA LEU A 16 -6.11 -0.51 -30.70
C LEU A 16 -7.29 -1.37 -30.20
N ALA A 17 -7.87 -2.20 -31.07
CA ALA A 17 -8.96 -3.10 -30.72
C ALA A 17 -8.55 -4.15 -29.66
N LEU A 18 -7.28 -4.56 -29.66
CA LEU A 18 -6.71 -5.52 -28.72
C LEU A 18 -6.14 -4.87 -27.44
N GLY A 19 -6.19 -3.54 -27.32
CA GLY A 19 -5.70 -2.82 -26.14
C GLY A 19 -4.16 -2.74 -26.02
N TYR A 20 -3.42 -3.04 -27.09
CA TYR A 20 -1.95 -2.99 -27.11
C TYR A 20 -1.39 -1.59 -27.40
N LEU A 21 -2.24 -0.66 -27.85
CA LEU A 21 -1.89 0.75 -28.01
C LEU A 21 -2.68 1.60 -27.01
N PRO A 22 -2.03 2.47 -26.23
CA PRO A 22 -2.72 3.35 -25.29
C PRO A 22 -3.63 4.33 -26.05
N LYS A 23 -4.83 4.54 -25.53
CA LYS A 23 -5.69 5.66 -25.94
C LYS A 23 -5.11 6.93 -25.30
N GLU A 24 -4.17 7.55 -26.01
CA GLU A 24 -3.64 8.90 -25.77
C GLU A 24 -3.26 9.22 -24.31
N ILE A 25 -1.98 9.00 -23.98
CA ILE A 25 -1.34 9.53 -22.77
C ILE A 25 -0.21 10.44 -23.23
N TRP A 26 -0.13 11.65 -22.66
CA TRP A 26 0.98 12.57 -22.88
C TRP A 26 2.23 12.08 -22.14
N VAL A 27 3.27 11.75 -22.90
CA VAL A 27 4.59 11.30 -22.45
C VAL A 27 5.62 12.09 -23.28
N PRO A 28 6.78 12.51 -22.72
CA PRO A 28 7.81 13.18 -23.51
C PRO A 28 8.16 12.42 -24.79
N GLU A 29 8.28 13.13 -25.92
CA GLU A 29 8.37 12.56 -27.28
C GLU A 29 9.44 11.46 -27.41
N SER A 30 10.58 11.61 -26.73
CA SER A 30 11.67 10.63 -26.73
C SER A 30 11.29 9.30 -26.07
N ASP A 31 10.56 9.36 -24.95
CA ASP A 31 10.13 8.19 -24.19
C ASP A 31 8.91 7.53 -24.84
N TYR A 32 8.07 8.34 -25.51
CA TYR A 32 6.94 7.87 -26.31
C TYR A 32 7.40 7.06 -27.52
N VAL A 33 8.41 7.52 -28.26
CA VAL A 33 8.92 6.81 -29.44
C VAL A 33 9.55 5.48 -29.04
N GLU A 34 10.35 5.43 -27.97
CA GLU A 34 10.96 4.18 -27.51
C GLU A 34 9.90 3.18 -26.98
N ALA A 35 8.95 3.65 -26.17
CA ALA A 35 7.87 2.81 -25.65
C ALA A 35 6.93 2.32 -26.77
N LYS A 36 6.59 3.19 -27.73
CA LYS A 36 5.80 2.86 -28.92
C LYS A 36 6.52 1.83 -29.78
N ASN A 37 7.80 1.99 -30.04
CA ASN A 37 8.58 1.05 -30.85
C ASN A 37 8.70 -0.32 -30.15
N LYS A 38 8.92 -0.34 -28.83
CA LYS A 38 8.90 -1.59 -28.03
C LYS A 38 7.54 -2.28 -28.08
N ALA A 39 6.44 -1.53 -27.97
CA ALA A 39 5.09 -2.07 -28.05
C ALA A 39 4.75 -2.63 -29.45
N ILE A 40 5.19 -1.96 -30.51
CA ILE A 40 5.02 -2.41 -31.91
C ILE A 40 5.80 -3.69 -32.18
N VAL A 41 7.07 -3.75 -31.76
CA VAL A 41 7.91 -4.94 -31.90
C VAL A 41 7.30 -6.12 -31.13
N LEU A 42 6.84 -5.89 -29.90
CA LEU A 42 6.20 -6.91 -29.07
C LEU A 42 4.90 -7.41 -29.71
N ALA A 43 4.08 -6.51 -30.24
CA ALA A 43 2.82 -6.88 -30.88
C ALA A 43 3.02 -7.66 -32.18
N ARG A 44 4.04 -7.31 -32.99
CA ARG A 44 4.43 -8.08 -34.19
C ARG A 44 4.93 -9.47 -33.80
N GLN A 45 5.77 -9.58 -32.78
CA GLN A 45 6.24 -10.87 -32.26
C GLN A 45 5.09 -11.76 -31.79
N ILE A 46 4.07 -11.20 -31.13
CA ILE A 46 2.86 -11.92 -30.71
C ILE A 46 2.03 -12.41 -31.91
N ILE A 47 1.92 -11.60 -32.97
CA ILE A 47 1.17 -11.94 -34.19
C ILE A 47 1.91 -13.00 -35.02
N GLU A 48 3.24 -12.89 -35.13
CA GLU A 48 4.06 -13.74 -36.00
C GLU A 48 4.41 -15.10 -35.37
N HIS A 49 4.61 -15.15 -34.05
CA HIS A 49 5.19 -16.33 -33.38
C HIS A 49 4.19 -17.18 -32.59
N GLY A 50 2.88 -17.00 -32.84
CA GLY A 50 1.81 -17.92 -32.40
C GLY A 50 2.08 -18.65 -31.07
N HIS A 51 1.76 -18.01 -29.95
CA HIS A 51 1.75 -18.61 -28.60
C HIS A 51 3.02 -19.39 -28.20
N GLY A 52 4.13 -18.66 -27.97
CA GLY A 52 5.43 -19.24 -27.59
C GLY A 52 5.97 -18.84 -26.21
N LYS A 53 5.28 -19.20 -25.13
CA LYS A 53 5.80 -19.41 -23.75
C LYS A 53 6.49 -18.26 -22.97
N ARG A 54 6.82 -17.10 -23.54
CA ARG A 54 7.30 -15.93 -22.75
C ARG A 54 6.20 -14.89 -22.42
N ASP A 55 5.05 -14.95 -23.11
CA ASP A 55 3.91 -14.01 -22.92
C ASP A 55 2.89 -14.40 -21.84
N LEU A 56 3.05 -15.54 -21.17
CA LEU A 56 2.10 -16.02 -20.16
C LEU A 56 2.13 -15.20 -18.86
N ALA A 57 3.22 -14.49 -18.58
CA ALA A 57 3.32 -13.67 -17.37
C ALA A 57 2.55 -12.34 -17.51
N ILE A 58 2.58 -11.72 -18.69
CA ILE A 58 1.87 -10.45 -18.96
C ILE A 58 0.38 -10.72 -19.16
N THR A 59 0.02 -11.81 -19.83
CA THR A 59 -1.39 -12.22 -20.00
C THR A 59 -2.02 -12.77 -18.71
N GLY A 60 -1.25 -13.49 -17.88
CA GLY A 60 -1.72 -14.01 -16.59
C GLY A 60 -2.03 -12.90 -15.57
N ILE A 61 -1.20 -11.86 -15.50
CA ILE A 61 -1.45 -10.69 -14.65
C ILE A 61 -2.74 -9.99 -15.07
N ASN A 62 -2.99 -9.84 -16.37
CA ASN A 62 -4.22 -9.25 -16.87
C ASN A 62 -5.46 -10.09 -16.53
N VAL A 63 -5.36 -11.43 -16.55
CA VAL A 63 -6.49 -12.30 -16.18
C VAL A 63 -6.80 -12.21 -14.69
N GLU A 64 -5.79 -12.20 -13.82
CA GLU A 64 -6.01 -12.11 -12.36
C GLU A 64 -6.53 -10.73 -11.96
N GLN A 65 -5.97 -9.67 -12.54
CA GLN A 65 -6.43 -8.31 -12.35
C GLN A 65 -7.88 -8.15 -12.81
N HIS A 66 -8.24 -8.70 -13.97
CA HIS A 66 -9.63 -8.66 -14.45
C HIS A 66 -10.58 -9.45 -13.54
N LYS A 67 -10.19 -10.65 -13.10
CA LYS A 67 -10.97 -11.44 -12.12
C LYS A 67 -11.17 -10.68 -10.81
N LEU A 68 -10.11 -10.08 -10.27
CA LEU A 68 -10.18 -9.29 -9.04
C LEU A 68 -11.05 -8.05 -9.21
N SER A 69 -10.92 -7.34 -10.34
CA SER A 69 -11.76 -6.20 -10.71
C SER A 69 -13.25 -6.58 -10.72
N ASN A 70 -13.59 -7.70 -11.36
CA ASN A 70 -14.97 -8.18 -11.43
C ASN A 70 -15.52 -8.54 -10.03
N ALA A 71 -14.70 -9.17 -9.18
CA ALA A 71 -15.08 -9.47 -7.81
C ALA A 71 -15.34 -8.19 -6.98
N LEU A 72 -14.42 -7.22 -7.06
CA LEU A 72 -14.55 -5.93 -6.38
C LEU A 72 -15.78 -5.15 -6.87
N GLN A 73 -16.12 -5.24 -8.15
CA GLN A 73 -17.31 -4.62 -8.71
C GLN A 73 -18.59 -5.31 -8.23
N SER A 74 -18.61 -6.65 -8.23
CA SER A 74 -19.74 -7.44 -7.75
C SER A 74 -20.03 -7.19 -6.27
N ASP A 75 -18.98 -7.02 -5.46
CA ASP A 75 -19.08 -6.68 -4.03
C ASP A 75 -19.33 -5.17 -3.78
N GLN A 76 -19.49 -4.36 -4.84
CA GLN A 76 -19.68 -2.91 -4.80
C GLN A 76 -18.53 -2.13 -4.11
N LEU A 77 -17.34 -2.71 -4.04
CA LEU A 77 -16.20 -2.13 -3.34
C LEU A 77 -15.53 -1.02 -4.15
N LEU A 78 -15.54 -1.09 -5.48
CA LEU A 78 -15.02 0.00 -6.34
C LEU A 78 -15.86 1.28 -6.20
N ALA A 79 -17.18 1.13 -6.23
CA ALA A 79 -18.11 2.24 -5.98
C ALA A 79 -17.95 2.79 -4.55
N GLY A 80 -17.77 1.90 -3.57
CA GLY A 80 -17.47 2.29 -2.19
C GLY A 80 -16.17 3.08 -2.06
N ALA A 81 -15.11 2.66 -2.76
CA ALA A 81 -13.80 3.32 -2.74
C ALA A 81 -13.83 4.69 -3.42
N ALA A 82 -14.54 4.82 -4.55
CA ALA A 82 -14.73 6.08 -5.25
C ALA A 82 -15.46 7.12 -4.40
N ASN A 83 -16.42 6.69 -3.58
CA ASN A 83 -17.20 7.54 -2.70
C ASN A 83 -16.60 7.68 -1.29
N ALA A 84 -15.54 6.93 -0.98
CA ALA A 84 -14.94 6.97 0.34
C ALA A 84 -14.25 8.32 0.57
N LYS A 85 -14.61 8.99 1.67
CA LYS A 85 -13.81 10.12 2.15
C LYS A 85 -12.39 9.62 2.42
N ARG A 86 -11.42 10.38 1.91
CA ARG A 86 -9.99 10.14 2.15
C ARG A 86 -9.76 9.94 3.64
N ARG A 87 -8.96 8.92 3.99
CA ARG A 87 -8.57 8.68 5.38
C ARG A 87 -7.84 9.93 5.89
N PRO A 88 -8.23 10.52 7.03
CA PRO A 88 -7.48 11.61 7.60
C PRO A 88 -6.10 11.09 7.99
N ALA A 89 -5.06 11.80 7.56
CA ALA A 89 -3.71 11.54 8.02
C ALA A 89 -3.66 11.76 9.54
N VAL A 90 -2.87 10.94 10.24
CA VAL A 90 -2.61 11.10 11.67
C VAL A 90 -1.23 11.72 11.88
N SER A 91 -0.98 12.26 13.08
CA SER A 91 0.36 12.77 13.43
C SER A 91 1.42 11.68 13.23
N VAL A 92 2.66 12.08 12.94
CA VAL A 92 3.77 11.12 12.74
C VAL A 92 3.94 10.21 13.95
N VAL A 93 3.78 10.75 15.15
CA VAL A 93 3.81 9.96 16.40
C VAL A 93 2.74 8.87 16.41
N ARG A 94 1.49 9.23 16.09
CA ARG A 94 0.38 8.27 16.02
C ARG A 94 0.58 7.26 14.89
N ALA A 95 1.18 7.68 13.77
CA ALA A 95 1.54 6.80 12.66
C ALA A 95 2.62 5.78 13.07
N ILE A 96 3.66 6.18 13.80
CA ILE A 96 4.70 5.27 14.31
C ILE A 96 4.08 4.21 15.23
N ILE A 97 3.34 4.66 16.26
CA ILE A 97 2.69 3.74 17.21
C ILE A 97 1.72 2.82 16.46
N GLY A 98 0.86 3.38 15.61
CA GLY A 98 -0.10 2.62 14.82
C GLY A 98 0.57 1.58 13.94
N ALA A 99 1.63 1.95 13.22
CA ALA A 99 2.36 1.06 12.34
C ALA A 99 2.96 -0.13 13.10
N VAL A 100 3.74 0.15 14.14
CA VAL A 100 4.44 -0.86 14.93
C VAL A 100 3.45 -1.75 15.69
N PHE A 101 2.47 -1.16 16.37
CA PHE A 101 1.52 -1.93 17.18
C PHE A 101 0.47 -2.67 16.35
N SER A 102 0.23 -2.31 15.09
CA SER A 102 -0.64 -3.08 14.18
C SER A 102 -0.05 -4.44 13.74
N ILE A 103 1.26 -4.63 13.86
CA ILE A 103 1.90 -5.90 13.47
C ILE A 103 1.48 -6.99 14.44
N GLN A 104 0.92 -8.08 13.92
CA GLN A 104 0.48 -9.24 14.71
C GLN A 104 -0.47 -8.90 15.88
N ALA A 105 -1.26 -7.82 15.74
CA ALA A 105 -2.20 -7.41 16.78
C ALA A 105 -3.58 -7.10 16.20
N ASN A 106 -4.58 -7.06 17.09
CA ASN A 106 -5.89 -6.54 16.75
C ASN A 106 -5.86 -5.00 16.66
N ASN A 107 -6.82 -4.43 15.94
CA ASN A 107 -6.91 -2.97 15.75
C ASN A 107 -7.01 -2.20 17.09
N THR A 108 -7.61 -2.82 18.11
CA THR A 108 -7.78 -2.25 19.45
C THR A 108 -6.44 -2.07 20.18
N ALA A 109 -5.45 -2.93 19.92
CA ALA A 109 -4.19 -2.90 20.66
C ALA A 109 -3.41 -1.60 20.45
N TRP A 110 -3.28 -1.13 19.21
CA TRP A 110 -2.52 0.10 18.94
C TRP A 110 -3.30 1.35 19.37
N ILE A 111 -4.64 1.36 19.21
CA ILE A 111 -5.50 2.44 19.73
C ILE A 111 -5.27 2.60 21.24
N ASN A 112 -5.32 1.52 22.00
CA ASN A 112 -5.10 1.56 23.45
C ASN A 112 -3.68 2.02 23.84
N VAL A 113 -2.66 1.74 23.01
CA VAL A 113 -1.30 2.22 23.27
C VAL A 113 -1.19 3.70 22.97
N THR A 114 -1.75 4.15 21.84
CA THR A 114 -1.79 5.56 21.46
C THR A 114 -2.54 6.38 22.50
N ASP A 115 -3.73 5.97 22.92
CA ASP A 115 -4.55 6.74 23.87
C ASP A 115 -3.87 6.85 25.24
N ARG A 116 -3.18 5.79 25.70
CA ARG A 116 -2.37 5.83 26.93
C ARG A 116 -1.18 6.76 26.81
N PHE A 117 -0.47 6.71 25.68
CA PHE A 117 0.63 7.63 25.42
C PHE A 117 0.14 9.08 25.38
N GLU A 118 -0.94 9.37 24.66
CA GLU A 118 -1.49 10.72 24.55
C GLU A 118 -1.96 11.25 25.92
N ALA A 119 -2.57 10.40 26.75
CA ALA A 119 -2.93 10.75 28.12
C ALA A 119 -1.70 11.06 29.00
N TYR A 120 -0.66 10.21 28.95
CA TYR A 120 0.59 10.43 29.67
C TYR A 120 1.28 11.74 29.23
N ALA A 121 1.43 11.91 27.93
CA ALA A 121 2.03 13.08 27.30
C ALA A 121 1.27 14.37 27.65
N LYS A 122 -0.06 14.33 27.61
CA LYS A 122 -0.92 15.46 27.99
C LYS A 122 -0.77 15.81 29.46
N ALA A 123 -0.66 14.82 30.36
CA ALA A 123 -0.45 15.07 31.78
C ALA A 123 0.91 15.75 32.07
N LYS A 124 1.94 15.52 31.23
CA LYS A 124 3.29 16.09 31.42
C LYS A 124 3.51 17.42 30.69
N LYS A 125 2.97 17.59 29.48
CA LYS A 125 3.21 18.78 28.60
C LYS A 125 1.96 19.65 28.38
N GLY A 126 0.79 19.24 28.84
CA GLY A 126 -0.48 19.94 28.67
C GLY A 126 -1.19 19.71 27.32
N SER A 127 -0.44 19.62 26.21
CA SER A 127 -0.99 19.37 24.87
C SER A 127 -0.11 18.41 24.06
N VAL A 128 -0.76 17.58 23.23
CA VAL A 128 -0.12 16.65 22.28
C VAL A 128 -0.15 17.14 20.83
N ALA A 129 -0.79 18.29 20.56
CA ALA A 129 -0.95 18.80 19.20
C ALA A 129 0.40 19.17 18.55
N ASP A 130 1.31 19.78 19.33
CA ASP A 130 2.64 20.23 18.88
C ASP A 130 3.74 19.27 19.30
N PHE A 131 3.44 17.97 19.36
CA PHE A 131 4.44 16.96 19.73
C PHE A 131 5.43 16.75 18.60
N THR A 132 6.68 17.09 18.88
CA THR A 132 7.82 16.74 18.02
C THR A 132 8.21 15.27 18.21
N LEU A 133 8.98 14.72 17.27
CA LEU A 133 9.59 13.40 17.45
C LEU A 133 10.58 13.35 18.62
N ASN A 134 11.18 14.49 18.99
CA ASN A 134 12.02 14.59 20.19
C ASN A 134 11.19 14.49 21.48
N ASP A 135 10.03 15.16 21.52
CA ASP A 135 9.08 15.00 22.62
C ASP A 135 8.61 13.55 22.72
N PHE A 136 8.26 12.94 21.58
CA PHE A 136 7.88 11.53 21.55
C PHE A 136 8.98 10.63 22.09
N ALA A 137 10.22 10.75 21.62
CA ALA A 137 11.33 9.94 22.10
C ALA A 137 11.54 10.05 23.61
N ARG A 138 11.46 11.28 24.15
CA ARG A 138 11.55 11.53 25.60
C ARG A 138 10.38 10.89 26.36
N PHE A 139 9.15 11.33 26.09
CA PHE A 139 7.98 10.92 26.90
C PHE A 139 7.61 9.45 26.70
N PHE A 140 7.80 8.92 25.50
CA PHE A 140 7.56 7.50 25.25
C PHE A 140 8.66 6.62 25.90
N GLY A 141 9.90 7.11 25.96
CA GLY A 141 10.99 6.47 26.69
C GLY A 141 10.75 6.43 28.21
N GLU A 142 10.27 7.54 28.79
CA GLU A 142 9.84 7.58 30.20
C GLU A 142 8.67 6.61 30.45
N MET A 143 7.61 6.70 29.63
CA MET A 143 6.42 5.86 29.74
C MET A 143 6.76 4.38 29.59
N LYS A 144 7.73 4.01 28.75
CA LYS A 144 8.20 2.61 28.59
C LYS A 144 8.69 2.04 29.92
N ASN A 145 9.37 2.84 30.75
CA ASN A 145 9.91 2.40 32.03
C ASN A 145 8.84 2.35 33.13
N GLU A 146 7.87 3.27 33.08
CA GLU A 146 6.77 3.34 34.05
C GLU A 146 5.66 2.32 33.76
N MET A 147 5.38 2.03 32.48
CA MET A 147 4.36 1.07 32.06
C MET A 147 4.97 -0.31 31.78
N VAL A 148 5.15 -1.08 32.85
CA VAL A 148 5.67 -2.46 32.92
C VAL A 148 4.96 -3.50 32.01
N PHE A 149 3.92 -3.14 31.27
CA PHE A 149 2.94 -4.11 30.75
C PHE A 149 2.89 -4.33 29.24
N ASN A 150 3.74 -3.70 28.42
CA ASN A 150 3.73 -3.97 26.98
C ASN A 150 4.98 -4.72 26.50
N LYS A 151 5.04 -6.01 26.85
CA LYS A 151 6.05 -6.96 26.36
C LYS A 151 5.79 -7.43 24.93
N GLN A 152 4.97 -6.71 24.15
CA GLN A 152 4.76 -7.08 22.75
C GLN A 152 6.06 -6.91 21.98
N GLN A 153 6.39 -7.92 21.19
CA GLN A 153 7.64 -7.97 20.45
C GLN A 153 7.40 -8.18 18.97
N ILE A 154 8.37 -7.72 18.16
CA ILE A 154 8.52 -8.08 16.75
C ILE A 154 9.95 -8.56 16.59
N GLY A 155 10.15 -9.78 16.08
CA GLY A 155 11.48 -10.36 15.91
C GLY A 155 12.31 -10.41 17.20
N GLY A 156 11.66 -10.59 18.36
CA GLY A 156 12.33 -10.64 19.67
C GLY A 156 12.67 -9.27 20.29
N ARG A 157 12.41 -8.16 19.60
CA ARG A 157 12.57 -6.79 20.14
C ARG A 157 11.25 -6.20 20.59
N LEU A 158 11.26 -5.42 21.67
CA LEU A 158 10.06 -4.74 22.13
C LEU A 158 9.57 -3.76 21.07
N LYS A 159 8.27 -3.75 20.83
CA LYS A 159 7.63 -2.77 19.94
C LYS A 159 7.89 -1.33 20.38
N SER A 160 8.02 -1.10 21.69
CA SER A 160 8.36 0.22 22.21
C SER A 160 9.75 0.68 21.78
N ASP A 161 10.74 -0.21 21.80
CA ASP A 161 12.10 0.09 21.32
C ASP A 161 12.10 0.40 19.83
N ILE A 162 11.35 -0.39 19.05
CA ILE A 162 11.20 -0.14 17.62
C ILE A 162 10.57 1.24 17.36
N CYS A 163 9.59 1.67 18.15
CA CYS A 163 9.01 3.01 18.01
C CYS A 163 10.05 4.12 18.25
N LEU A 164 10.91 3.97 19.27
CA LEU A 164 11.96 4.93 19.58
C LEU A 164 13.03 4.98 18.49
N ASP A 165 13.47 3.82 18.00
CA ASP A 165 14.43 3.73 16.90
C ASP A 165 13.90 4.39 15.62
N ILE A 166 12.61 4.16 15.29
CA ILE A 166 11.97 4.80 14.13
C ILE A 166 11.92 6.32 14.33
N SER A 167 11.52 6.78 15.52
CA SER A 167 11.48 8.22 15.83
C SER A 167 12.85 8.87 15.62
N GLN A 168 13.91 8.26 16.15
CA GLN A 168 15.27 8.75 16.00
C GLN A 168 15.72 8.71 14.53
N ALA A 169 15.36 7.68 13.78
CA ALA A 169 15.67 7.57 12.36
C ALA A 169 14.93 8.62 11.51
N LEU A 170 13.72 9.02 11.89
CA LEU A 170 12.96 10.08 11.20
C LEU A 170 13.43 11.49 11.57
N GLY A 171 14.11 11.65 12.71
CA GLY A 171 14.70 12.93 13.12
C GLY A 171 13.64 13.99 13.38
N ASN A 172 13.67 15.10 12.63
CA ASN A 172 12.69 16.19 12.75
C ASN A 172 11.60 16.13 11.67
N ALA A 173 11.43 15.00 10.98
CA ALA A 173 10.40 14.86 9.96
C ALA A 173 9.00 14.99 10.57
N ASP A 174 8.19 15.87 10.00
CA ASP A 174 6.78 16.04 10.35
C ASP A 174 5.86 15.44 9.27
N LEU A 175 4.55 15.52 9.52
CA LEU A 175 3.54 14.98 8.60
C LEU A 175 3.54 15.72 7.25
N ALA A 176 3.77 17.03 7.25
CA ALA A 176 3.79 17.84 6.04
C ALA A 176 5.00 17.49 5.14
N VAL A 177 6.13 17.14 5.75
CA VAL A 177 7.31 16.63 5.05
C VAL A 177 7.02 15.25 4.47
N ILE A 178 6.60 14.28 5.29
CA ILE A 178 6.37 12.89 4.84
C ILE A 178 5.28 12.82 3.76
N GLY A 179 4.18 13.57 3.93
CA GLY A 179 3.08 13.61 2.98
C GLY A 179 3.45 14.16 1.60
N ARG A 180 4.56 14.89 1.47
CA ARG A 180 5.04 15.51 0.22
C ARG A 180 6.31 14.87 -0.35
N MET A 181 6.87 13.86 0.30
CA MET A 181 8.07 13.17 -0.20
C MET A 181 7.84 12.61 -1.61
N SER A 182 8.81 12.81 -2.50
CA SER A 182 8.91 12.07 -3.75
C SER A 182 9.11 10.56 -3.51
N LEU A 183 8.91 9.74 -4.54
CA LEU A 183 9.17 8.29 -4.44
C LEU A 183 10.62 7.99 -4.06
N SER A 184 11.60 8.72 -4.63
CA SER A 184 13.02 8.55 -4.28
C SER A 184 13.32 8.91 -2.82
N GLU A 185 12.66 9.93 -2.27
CA GLU A 185 12.80 10.28 -0.84
C GLU A 185 12.19 9.21 0.07
N ILE A 186 11.03 8.65 -0.32
CA ILE A 186 10.42 7.52 0.38
C ILE A 186 11.32 6.30 0.34
N GLU A 187 11.91 5.96 -0.81
CA GLU A 187 12.85 4.84 -0.93
C GLU A 187 14.06 5.01 -0.02
N LYS A 188 14.65 6.22 0.03
CA LYS A 188 15.75 6.54 0.96
C LYS A 188 15.32 6.40 2.42
N MET A 189 14.14 6.90 2.77
CA MET A 189 13.57 6.75 4.11
C MET A 189 13.34 5.27 4.44
N ALA A 190 12.74 4.50 3.53
CA ALA A 190 12.49 3.08 3.70
C ALA A 190 13.79 2.31 3.93
N CYS A 191 14.80 2.51 3.08
CA CYS A 191 16.14 1.93 3.24
C CYS A 191 16.78 2.26 4.59
N LYS A 192 16.52 3.45 5.15
CA LYS A 192 16.99 3.82 6.50
C LYS A 192 16.22 3.06 7.58
N LEU A 193 14.89 2.98 7.46
CA LEU A 193 14.02 2.33 8.42
C LEU A 193 14.18 0.81 8.45
N GLU A 194 14.40 0.17 7.30
CA GLU A 194 14.60 -1.29 7.19
C GLU A 194 15.87 -1.79 7.89
N LYS A 195 16.82 -0.90 8.21
CA LYS A 195 17.99 -1.24 9.05
C LYS A 195 17.61 -1.48 10.51
N ILE A 196 16.42 -1.06 10.93
CA ILE A 196 15.92 -1.27 12.29
C ILE A 196 15.35 -2.69 12.36
N HIS A 197 15.96 -3.54 13.19
CA HIS A 197 15.49 -4.92 13.36
C HIS A 197 14.03 -4.96 13.81
N GLY A 198 13.18 -5.67 13.06
CA GLY A 198 11.73 -5.74 13.25
C GLY A 198 10.93 -4.76 12.38
N VAL A 199 11.58 -3.89 11.61
CA VAL A 199 10.94 -3.02 10.62
C VAL A 199 11.11 -3.63 9.22
N GLY A 200 10.00 -3.85 8.54
CA GLY A 200 10.00 -4.35 7.16
C GLY A 200 8.95 -3.66 6.29
N PRO A 201 8.85 -4.03 5.00
CA PRO A 201 8.05 -3.32 4.00
C PRO A 201 6.59 -3.10 4.42
N ALA A 202 5.95 -4.11 5.00
CA ALA A 202 4.56 -4.02 5.44
C ALA A 202 4.32 -2.98 6.55
N LEU A 203 5.30 -2.77 7.44
CA LEU A 203 5.22 -1.74 8.48
C LEU A 203 5.37 -0.35 7.84
N ILE A 204 6.34 -0.20 6.95
CA ILE A 204 6.64 1.07 6.27
C ILE A 204 5.46 1.51 5.40
N GLN A 205 4.89 0.59 4.61
CA GLN A 205 3.70 0.86 3.80
C GLN A 205 2.53 1.35 4.65
N PHE A 206 2.30 0.71 5.81
CA PHE A 206 1.21 1.12 6.69
C PHE A 206 1.51 2.43 7.42
N PHE A 207 2.76 2.69 7.78
CA PHE A 207 3.20 3.99 8.28
C PHE A 207 2.92 5.11 7.26
N LEU A 208 3.29 4.91 5.99
CA LEU A 208 3.02 5.85 4.91
C LEU A 208 1.51 6.09 4.73
N LEU A 209 0.72 5.02 4.70
CA LEU A 209 -0.74 5.12 4.63
C LEU A 209 -1.33 5.94 5.79
N LEU A 210 -0.83 5.74 7.02
CA LEU A 210 -1.25 6.52 8.19
C LEU A 210 -0.83 7.99 8.10
N CYS A 211 0.30 8.28 7.46
CA CYS A 211 0.77 9.63 7.14
C CYS A 211 0.03 10.27 5.94
N GLY A 212 -1.04 9.64 5.43
CA GLY A 212 -1.87 10.17 4.34
C GLY A 212 -1.34 9.87 2.94
N ARG A 213 -0.33 9.00 2.81
CA ARG A 213 0.14 8.51 1.51
C ARG A 213 -0.69 7.34 1.03
N ASP A 214 -1.87 7.66 0.49
CA ASP A 214 -2.86 6.68 0.07
C ASP A 214 -2.48 5.93 -1.22
N ASP A 215 -1.32 6.24 -1.81
CA ASP A 215 -0.66 5.45 -2.84
C ASP A 215 -0.01 4.18 -2.27
N PHE A 216 0.16 4.09 -0.95
CA PHE A 216 0.69 2.91 -0.27
C PHE A 216 -0.41 2.15 0.49
N ILE A 217 -0.39 0.83 0.37
CA ILE A 217 -1.26 -0.07 1.14
C ILE A 217 -0.44 -1.23 1.71
N LYS A 218 -0.93 -1.82 2.79
CA LYS A 218 -0.31 -2.98 3.44
C LYS A 218 -1.05 -4.25 3.01
N GLY A 219 -0.31 -5.22 2.47
CA GLY A 219 -0.84 -6.56 2.19
C GLY A 219 -1.09 -7.38 3.46
N ASP A 220 -2.10 -7.00 4.24
CA ASP A 220 -2.44 -7.65 5.50
C ASP A 220 -3.31 -8.91 5.32
N THR A 221 -3.60 -9.61 6.41
CA THR A 221 -4.39 -10.86 6.36
C THR A 221 -5.84 -10.67 5.91
N MET A 222 -6.41 -9.47 5.97
CA MET A 222 -7.76 -9.19 5.47
C MET A 222 -7.70 -9.02 3.95
N LEU A 223 -6.76 -8.21 3.45
CA LEU A 223 -6.60 -8.03 2.01
C LEU A 223 -6.19 -9.33 1.32
N ILE A 224 -5.22 -10.07 1.89
CA ILE A 224 -4.79 -11.37 1.37
C ILE A 224 -5.97 -12.33 1.28
N SER A 225 -6.80 -12.39 2.33
CA SER A 225 -7.99 -13.27 2.38
C SER A 225 -9.01 -12.93 1.30
N TYR A 226 -9.29 -11.64 1.14
CA TYR A 226 -10.20 -11.17 0.09
C TYR A 226 -9.66 -11.53 -1.30
N VAL A 227 -8.41 -11.14 -1.61
CA VAL A 227 -7.80 -11.40 -2.93
C VAL A 227 -7.69 -12.89 -3.20
N SER A 228 -7.28 -13.70 -2.21
CA SER A 228 -7.22 -15.15 -2.37
C SER A 228 -8.57 -15.78 -2.70
N ARG A 229 -9.63 -15.31 -2.05
CA ARG A 229 -11.00 -15.79 -2.31
C ARG A 229 -11.47 -15.35 -3.69
N ALA A 230 -11.25 -14.10 -4.06
CA ALA A 230 -11.61 -13.56 -5.38
C ALA A 230 -10.91 -14.31 -6.53
N LEU A 231 -9.65 -14.71 -6.33
CA LEU A 231 -8.87 -15.42 -7.34
C LEU A 231 -8.99 -16.96 -7.29
N GLY A 232 -9.56 -17.51 -6.21
CA GLY A 232 -9.64 -18.96 -6.00
C GLY A 232 -8.28 -19.63 -5.73
N ARG A 233 -7.28 -18.88 -5.24
CA ARG A 233 -5.93 -19.40 -4.91
C ARG A 233 -5.26 -18.63 -3.78
N GLN A 234 -4.24 -19.22 -3.17
CA GLN A 234 -3.41 -18.50 -2.19
C GLN A 234 -2.58 -17.41 -2.87
N VAL A 235 -2.49 -16.23 -2.24
CA VAL A 235 -1.66 -15.10 -2.68
C VAL A 235 -0.73 -14.64 -1.57
N LYS A 236 0.40 -14.04 -1.93
CA LYS A 236 1.33 -13.43 -0.96
C LYS A 236 0.99 -11.95 -0.75
N ALA A 237 1.54 -11.36 0.31
CA ALA A 237 1.36 -9.94 0.63
C ALA A 237 1.79 -9.02 -0.52
N ALA A 238 2.94 -9.29 -1.15
CA ALA A 238 3.43 -8.50 -2.28
C ALA A 238 2.49 -8.56 -3.50
N ASP A 239 1.99 -9.75 -3.83
CA ASP A 239 1.01 -9.92 -4.91
C ASP A 239 -0.29 -9.18 -4.61
N THR A 240 -0.73 -9.24 -3.36
CA THR A 240 -1.95 -8.55 -2.89
C THR A 240 -1.84 -7.04 -3.08
N VAL A 241 -0.73 -6.44 -2.63
CA VAL A 241 -0.47 -5.01 -2.81
C VAL A 241 -0.44 -4.66 -4.28
N ARG A 242 0.36 -5.38 -5.08
CA ARG A 242 0.50 -5.13 -6.51
C ARG A 242 -0.84 -5.18 -7.25
N LEU A 243 -1.64 -6.23 -7.03
CA LEU A 243 -2.92 -6.42 -7.70
C LEU A 243 -3.93 -5.34 -7.32
N LEU A 244 -4.04 -5.02 -6.02
CA LEU A 244 -4.98 -4.00 -5.56
C LEU A 244 -4.58 -2.60 -6.01
N THR A 245 -3.28 -2.25 -5.97
CA THR A 245 -2.80 -0.99 -6.52
C THR A 245 -3.13 -0.88 -7.99
N LYS A 246 -2.90 -1.95 -8.76
CA LYS A 246 -3.16 -1.92 -10.20
C LYS A 246 -4.65 -1.80 -10.54
N VAL A 247 -5.52 -2.50 -9.83
CA VAL A 247 -6.97 -2.34 -9.97
C VAL A 247 -7.42 -0.94 -9.55
N ALA A 248 -6.83 -0.37 -8.48
CA ALA A 248 -7.15 0.98 -8.05
C ALA A 248 -6.81 2.02 -9.13
N GLU A 249 -5.63 1.91 -9.75
CA GLU A 249 -5.21 2.75 -10.88
C GLU A 249 -6.20 2.67 -12.05
N ASP A 250 -6.54 1.45 -12.49
CA ASP A 250 -7.42 1.23 -13.64
C ASP A 250 -8.83 1.82 -13.44
N HIS A 251 -9.28 1.89 -12.20
CA HIS A 251 -10.59 2.46 -11.83
C HIS A 251 -10.51 3.88 -11.32
N SER A 252 -9.34 4.53 -11.39
CA SER A 252 -9.12 5.90 -10.91
C SER A 252 -9.55 6.12 -9.45
N VAL A 253 -9.37 5.10 -8.60
CA VAL A 253 -9.61 5.18 -7.15
C VAL A 253 -8.29 5.15 -6.40
N SER A 254 -8.27 5.74 -5.21
CA SER A 254 -7.08 5.68 -4.36
C SER A 254 -6.87 4.25 -3.82
N PRO A 255 -5.63 3.70 -3.89
CA PRO A 255 -5.30 2.42 -3.26
C PRO A 255 -5.69 2.37 -1.77
N GLY A 256 -5.41 3.43 -1.00
CA GLY A 256 -5.76 3.52 0.42
C GLY A 256 -7.27 3.52 0.70
N ASN A 257 -8.07 4.11 -0.19
CA ASN A 257 -9.53 4.00 -0.13
C ASN A 257 -9.99 2.57 -0.44
N LEU A 258 -9.39 1.93 -1.45
CA LEU A 258 -9.69 0.54 -1.79
C LEU A 258 -9.32 -0.42 -0.65
N ASP A 259 -8.14 -0.26 -0.03
CA ASP A 259 -7.73 -0.95 1.21
C ASP A 259 -8.81 -0.84 2.29
N LEU A 260 -9.25 0.39 2.57
CA LEU A 260 -10.22 0.63 3.64
C LEU A 260 -11.55 -0.10 3.41
N VAL A 261 -12.09 -0.06 2.19
CA VAL A 261 -13.37 -0.70 1.89
C VAL A 261 -13.26 -2.22 1.85
N VAL A 262 -12.19 -2.77 1.26
CA VAL A 262 -11.93 -4.21 1.23
C VAL A 262 -11.74 -4.74 2.66
N TRP A 263 -10.97 -4.03 3.48
CA TRP A 263 -10.74 -4.40 4.87
C TRP A 263 -12.03 -4.44 5.69
N ARG A 264 -12.90 -3.42 5.53
CA ARG A 264 -14.21 -3.35 6.22
C ARG A 264 -15.11 -4.51 5.79
N TYR A 265 -15.22 -4.73 4.49
CA TYR A 265 -16.01 -5.81 3.93
C TYR A 265 -15.55 -7.17 4.47
N GLU A 266 -14.25 -7.46 4.41
CA GLU A 266 -13.75 -8.77 4.81
C GLU A 266 -13.80 -9.00 6.32
N ARG A 267 -13.70 -7.93 7.12
CA ARG A 267 -13.96 -7.99 8.56
C ARG A 267 -15.39 -8.40 8.88
N GLU A 268 -16.39 -7.81 8.20
CA GLU A 268 -17.79 -8.16 8.43
C GLU A 268 -18.12 -9.56 7.92
N HIS A 269 -17.60 -9.95 6.75
CA HIS A 269 -17.73 -11.30 6.20
C HIS A 269 -17.17 -12.38 7.16
N ARG A 270 -16.03 -12.11 7.81
CA ARG A 270 -15.47 -13.00 8.85
C ARG A 270 -16.32 -13.09 10.11
N LYS A 271 -17.01 -12.01 10.50
CA LYS A 271 -17.94 -12.05 11.65
C LYS A 271 -19.17 -12.91 11.33
N GLN A 272 -19.73 -12.76 10.14
CA GLN A 272 -20.91 -13.51 9.71
C GLN A 272 -20.63 -15.02 9.59
N SER A 273 -19.52 -15.39 8.92
CA SER A 273 -19.11 -16.80 8.80
C SER A 273 -18.84 -17.50 10.14
N ARG A 274 -18.45 -16.76 11.18
CA ARG A 274 -18.32 -17.30 12.56
C ARG A 274 -19.66 -17.51 13.25
N LYS A 275 -20.66 -16.65 12.99
CA LYS A 275 -22.00 -16.80 13.55
C LYS A 275 -22.69 -18.03 12.98
N ASN A 276 -22.57 -18.28 11.67
CA ASN A 276 -23.21 -19.40 10.99
C ASN A 276 -22.62 -20.78 11.33
N LYS A 277 -21.50 -20.83 12.07
CA LYS A 277 -20.86 -22.06 12.55
C LYS A 277 -21.21 -22.43 14.00
N LYS A 278 -21.96 -21.57 14.70
CA LYS A 278 -22.46 -21.80 16.06
C LYS A 278 -23.93 -22.16 15.99
#